data_AF-A0AA42YGW9-F1
#
_entry.id   AF-A0AA42YGW9-F1
#
_cell.length_a   1.000
_cell.length_b   1.000
_cell.length_c   1.000
_cell.angle_alpha   90.00
_cell.angle_beta   90.00
_cell.angle_gamma   90.00
#
_symmetry.space_group_name_H-M   'P 1'
#
loop_
_entity.id
_entity.type
_entity.pdbx_description
1 polymer ?
#
loop_
_entity_poly.entity_id
_entity_poly.type
_entity_poly.pdbx_seq_one_letter_code
_entity_poly.pdbx_strand_id
1 'polypeptide(L)'
;MLRSSLVPVLSVFAAAALPAADLVGFHPDRAAEELRLEARFDELLDAGEIGGWIERLSARPHPVGSPYGKENAELIASLLRDWGWQVEIEEYEVLFPTPKLRRVEMLEPERFVAALAEGPVPGDASSGQLDEQLPVYNAYSIDGDVTGELVFVNYGVPDDYLELEKRGISVEGKIVLARYYGSWRGIKPKVAAEKGAIGCLIYTDPEDDGYFQGDVYPAGGFRPAQGAQRGSVADMPLFPGDPLTPGVGAT
;
A
#
# COMPACT_ATOMS: atom_id res chain seq x y z
N MET A 1 -69.88 38.50 32.15
CA MET A 1 -69.65 37.23 32.87
C MET A 1 -69.88 36.08 31.91
N LEU A 2 -68.81 35.46 31.40
CA LEU A 2 -68.66 34.01 31.21
C LEU A 2 -67.19 33.80 30.75
N ARG A 3 -66.40 33.17 31.62
CA ARG A 3 -65.00 32.82 31.34
C ARG A 3 -64.99 31.54 30.50
N SER A 4 -64.41 31.58 29.30
CA SER A 4 -64.10 30.36 28.55
C SER A 4 -62.63 30.03 28.79
N SER A 5 -62.40 28.99 29.57
CA SER A 5 -61.08 28.48 29.94
C SER A 5 -60.43 27.79 28.74
N LEU A 6 -59.29 28.31 28.28
CA LEU A 6 -58.37 27.60 27.38
C LEU A 6 -57.61 26.55 28.21
N VAL A 7 -57.82 25.28 27.88
CA VAL A 7 -57.04 24.16 28.42
C VAL A 7 -55.81 23.98 27.53
N PRO A 8 -54.57 24.05 28.05
CA PRO A 8 -53.41 23.71 27.28
C PRO A 8 -53.32 22.18 27.18
N VAL A 9 -53.40 21.65 25.97
CA VAL A 9 -53.10 20.24 25.71
C VAL A 9 -51.58 20.08 25.80
N LEU A 10 -51.12 19.53 26.92
CA LEU A 10 -49.73 19.16 27.12
C LEU A 10 -49.47 17.87 26.31
N SER A 11 -48.96 18.01 25.10
CA SER A 11 -48.48 16.87 24.30
C SER A 11 -47.21 16.33 24.93
N VAL A 12 -47.36 15.31 25.79
CA VAL A 12 -46.24 14.49 26.27
C VAL A 12 -45.72 13.68 25.08
N PHE A 13 -44.60 14.12 24.50
CA PHE A 13 -43.79 13.25 23.65
C PHE A 13 -43.19 12.17 24.55
N ALA A 14 -43.83 11.00 24.59
CA ALA A 14 -43.18 9.80 25.10
C ALA A 14 -42.01 9.49 24.16
N ALA A 15 -40.78 9.65 24.66
CA ALA A 15 -39.61 9.12 23.98
C ALA A 15 -39.82 7.62 23.83
N ALA A 16 -40.08 7.16 22.61
CA ALA A 16 -40.15 5.75 22.30
C ALA A 16 -38.76 5.17 22.59
N ALA A 17 -38.65 4.33 23.63
CA ALA A 17 -37.46 3.53 23.85
C ALA A 17 -37.28 2.66 22.61
N LEU A 18 -36.21 2.91 21.84
CA LEU A 18 -35.80 2.00 20.78
C LEU A 18 -35.66 0.60 21.41
N PRO A 19 -36.24 -0.45 20.82
CA PRO A 19 -36.01 -1.80 21.32
C PRO A 19 -34.50 -2.04 21.30
N ALA A 20 -33.94 -2.43 22.45
CA ALA A 20 -32.55 -2.86 22.52
C ALA A 20 -32.40 -3.98 21.48
N ALA A 21 -31.65 -3.71 20.42
CA ALA A 21 -31.28 -4.77 19.50
C ALA A 21 -30.59 -5.85 20.36
N ASP A 22 -31.01 -7.10 20.21
CA ASP A 22 -30.33 -8.23 20.87
C ASP A 22 -28.92 -8.32 20.29
N LEU A 23 -27.99 -7.59 20.91
CA LEU A 23 -26.58 -7.59 20.60
C LEU A 23 -26.05 -9.00 20.87
N VAL A 24 -25.71 -9.72 19.80
CA VAL A 24 -25.23 -11.10 19.88
C VAL A 24 -23.99 -11.13 20.78
N GLY A 25 -24.04 -11.96 21.83
CA GLY A 25 -22.95 -12.09 22.80
C GLY A 25 -23.05 -11.18 24.03
N PHE A 26 -24.04 -10.29 24.11
CA PHE A 26 -24.29 -9.45 25.27
C PHE A 26 -25.48 -9.96 26.10
N HIS A 27 -25.36 -9.87 27.42
CA HIS A 27 -26.53 -10.00 28.29
C HIS A 27 -27.48 -8.82 28.02
N PRO A 28 -28.82 -9.00 28.00
CA PRO A 28 -29.77 -7.93 27.70
C PRO A 28 -29.57 -6.64 28.52
N ASP A 29 -29.23 -6.78 29.81
CA ASP A 29 -28.96 -5.64 30.70
C ASP A 29 -27.70 -4.85 30.34
N ARG A 30 -26.76 -5.45 29.58
CA ARG A 30 -25.49 -4.84 29.17
C ARG A 30 -25.53 -4.32 27.74
N ALA A 31 -26.42 -4.84 26.89
CA ALA A 31 -26.60 -4.39 25.52
C ALA A 31 -26.95 -2.90 25.44
N ALA A 32 -27.79 -2.41 26.36
CA ALA A 32 -28.16 -1.00 26.41
C ALA A 32 -27.02 -0.07 26.87
N GLU A 33 -26.07 -0.57 27.66
CA GLU A 33 -24.87 0.18 28.03
C GLU A 33 -23.87 0.23 26.86
N GLU A 34 -23.69 -0.89 26.17
CA GLU A 34 -22.83 -0.98 24.98
C GLU A 34 -23.29 -0.02 23.89
N LEU A 35 -24.57 -0.05 23.51
CA LEU A 35 -25.11 0.86 22.48
C LEU A 35 -24.94 2.34 22.82
N ARG A 36 -24.97 2.70 24.12
CA ARG A 36 -24.70 4.08 24.56
C ARG A 36 -23.21 4.41 24.47
N LEU A 37 -22.34 3.46 24.72
CA LEU A 37 -20.90 3.64 24.56
C LEU A 37 -20.54 3.82 23.09
N GLU A 38 -21.05 2.94 22.21
CA GLU A 38 -20.87 3.01 20.75
C GLU A 38 -21.39 4.34 20.21
N ALA A 39 -22.61 4.75 20.55
CA ALA A 39 -23.17 6.04 20.10
C ALA A 39 -22.31 7.24 20.56
N ARG A 40 -21.81 7.20 21.79
CA ARG A 40 -20.90 8.24 22.29
C ARG A 40 -19.54 8.22 21.60
N PHE A 41 -19.04 7.05 21.20
CA PHE A 41 -17.80 6.93 20.45
C PHE A 41 -17.96 7.49 19.04
N ASP A 42 -19.07 7.16 18.37
CA ASP A 42 -19.39 7.66 17.03
C ASP A 42 -19.51 9.20 17.01
N GLU A 43 -20.05 9.80 18.07
CA GLU A 43 -20.10 11.27 18.25
C GLU A 43 -18.71 11.93 18.29
N LEU A 44 -17.64 11.18 18.55
CA LEU A 44 -16.26 11.68 18.58
C LEU A 44 -15.54 11.55 17.23
N LEU A 45 -16.11 10.84 16.26
CA LEU A 45 -15.49 10.65 14.95
C LEU A 45 -15.72 11.87 14.07
N ASP A 46 -14.66 12.64 13.82
CA ASP A 46 -14.72 13.81 12.94
C ASP A 46 -14.00 13.55 11.61
N ALA A 47 -14.75 13.64 10.50
CA ALA A 47 -14.20 13.41 9.16
C ALA A 47 -13.19 14.50 8.74
N GLY A 48 -13.35 15.73 9.22
CA GLY A 48 -12.43 16.83 8.94
C GLY A 48 -11.09 16.62 9.64
N GLU A 49 -11.13 16.12 10.88
CA GLU A 49 -9.95 15.75 11.65
C GLU A 49 -9.19 14.60 10.98
N ILE A 50 -9.89 13.52 10.57
CA ILE A 50 -9.28 12.41 9.82
C ILE A 50 -8.64 12.91 8.52
N GLY A 51 -9.33 13.81 7.79
CA GLY A 51 -8.79 14.44 6.58
C GLY A 51 -7.50 15.21 6.85
N GLY A 52 -7.47 16.00 7.93
CA GLY A 52 -6.27 16.74 8.36
C GLY A 52 -5.12 15.82 8.77
N TRP A 53 -5.40 14.69 9.42
CA TRP A 53 -4.39 13.68 9.73
C TRP A 53 -3.80 13.04 8.47
N ILE A 54 -4.65 12.67 7.50
CA ILE A 54 -4.19 12.11 6.24
C ILE A 54 -3.31 13.13 5.51
N GLU A 55 -3.73 14.38 5.41
CA GLU A 55 -2.94 15.45 4.78
C GLU A 55 -1.58 15.62 5.47
N ARG A 56 -1.55 15.70 6.81
CA ARG A 56 -0.29 15.86 7.56
C ARG A 56 0.62 14.65 7.48
N LEU A 57 0.10 13.43 7.53
CA LEU A 57 0.93 12.23 7.54
C LEU A 57 1.44 11.89 6.14
N SER A 58 0.72 12.27 5.08
CA SER A 58 1.08 12.00 3.68
C SER A 58 1.72 13.18 2.95
N ALA A 59 1.99 14.30 3.63
CA ALA A 59 2.41 15.54 2.95
C ALA A 59 3.76 15.43 2.22
N ARG A 60 4.61 14.45 2.60
CA ARG A 60 5.92 14.19 1.98
C ARG A 60 6.25 12.69 1.92
N PRO A 61 7.12 12.23 1.00
CA PRO A 61 7.63 10.87 0.99
C PRO A 61 8.20 10.45 2.35
N HIS A 62 7.71 9.33 2.89
CA HIS A 62 8.17 8.78 4.16
C HIS A 62 8.57 7.29 4.09
N PRO A 63 9.49 6.89 3.17
CA PRO A 63 10.00 5.51 3.16
C PRO A 63 10.76 5.19 4.46
N VAL A 64 11.03 3.90 4.69
CA VAL A 64 11.81 3.41 5.85
C VAL A 64 13.12 4.20 5.97
N GLY A 65 13.39 4.73 7.17
CA GLY A 65 14.60 5.51 7.47
C GLY A 65 14.59 6.97 6.99
N SER A 66 13.50 7.47 6.40
CA SER A 66 13.43 8.87 5.94
C SER A 66 13.26 9.88 7.09
N PRO A 67 13.72 11.13 6.90
CA PRO A 67 13.48 12.21 7.86
C PRO A 67 12.00 12.43 8.17
N TYR A 68 11.14 12.46 7.15
CA TYR A 68 9.71 12.68 7.35
C TYR A 68 9.01 11.50 8.03
N GLY A 69 9.48 10.27 7.78
CA GLY A 69 9.03 9.09 8.53
C GLY A 69 9.33 9.22 10.03
N LYS A 70 10.51 9.74 10.40
CA LYS A 70 10.85 10.04 11.79
C LYS A 70 9.96 11.14 12.38
N GLU A 71 9.75 12.23 11.66
CA GLU A 71 8.85 13.31 12.09
C GLU A 71 7.43 12.79 12.36
N ASN A 72 6.92 11.90 11.50
CA ASN A 72 5.61 11.27 11.70
C ASN A 72 5.59 10.38 12.95
N ALA A 73 6.64 9.58 13.19
CA ALA A 73 6.74 8.74 14.39
C ALA A 73 6.76 9.58 15.68
N GLU A 74 7.53 10.67 15.69
CA GLU A 74 7.62 11.58 16.83
C GLU A 74 6.30 12.33 17.09
N LEU A 75 5.60 12.76 16.03
CA LEU A 75 4.28 13.37 16.14
C LEU A 75 3.27 12.40 16.76
N ILE A 76 3.18 11.18 16.23
CA ILE A 76 2.26 10.15 16.75
C ILE A 76 2.57 9.85 18.22
N ALA A 77 3.86 9.74 18.57
CA ALA A 77 4.27 9.51 19.95
C ALA A 77 3.88 10.67 20.88
N SER A 78 3.99 11.92 20.41
CA SER A 78 3.53 13.09 21.16
C SER A 78 2.02 13.06 21.41
N LEU A 79 1.22 12.82 20.37
CA LEU A 79 -0.24 12.76 20.48
C LEU A 79 -0.69 11.68 21.48
N LEU A 80 -0.10 10.49 21.40
CA LEU A 80 -0.39 9.40 22.33
C LEU A 80 -0.05 9.79 23.78
N ARG A 81 1.08 10.48 24.03
CA ARG A 81 1.42 10.98 25.38
C ARG A 81 0.41 12.01 25.86
N ASP A 82 -0.01 12.93 25.00
CA ASP A 82 -1.00 13.96 25.33
C ASP A 82 -2.36 13.35 25.67
N TRP A 83 -2.71 12.21 25.07
CA TRP A 83 -3.90 11.43 25.40
C TRP A 83 -3.74 10.54 26.66
N GLY A 84 -2.58 10.59 27.32
CA GLY A 84 -2.34 9.90 28.59
C GLY A 84 -1.74 8.51 28.47
N TRP A 85 -1.27 8.11 27.29
CA TRP A 85 -0.58 6.83 27.11
C TRP A 85 0.90 6.91 27.54
N GLN A 86 1.45 5.79 28.00
CA GLN A 86 2.89 5.61 28.11
C GLN A 86 3.45 5.21 26.74
N VAL A 87 4.45 5.94 26.25
CA VAL A 87 4.92 5.82 24.87
C VAL A 87 6.44 5.86 24.80
N GLU A 88 7.01 4.83 24.17
CA GLU A 88 8.41 4.68 23.83
C GLU A 88 8.55 4.51 22.32
N ILE A 89 9.65 5.03 21.75
CA ILE A 89 10.02 4.80 20.35
C ILE A 89 11.17 3.81 20.36
N GLU A 90 10.95 2.65 19.75
CA GLU A 90 11.98 1.62 19.56
C GLU A 90 12.69 1.85 18.23
N GLU A 91 14.03 1.80 18.26
CA GLU A 91 14.88 1.97 17.08
C GLU A 91 15.56 0.64 16.73
N TYR A 92 15.62 0.33 15.43
CA TYR A 92 16.28 -0.86 14.89
C TYR A 92 17.15 -0.49 13.69
N GLU A 93 18.33 -1.08 13.61
CA GLU A 93 19.26 -0.92 12.48
C GLU A 93 19.09 -2.07 11.49
N VAL A 94 18.20 -1.88 10.51
CA VAL A 94 17.81 -2.92 9.54
C VAL A 94 18.48 -2.76 8.18
N LEU A 95 18.66 -3.87 7.45
CA LEU A 95 19.09 -3.82 6.06
C LEU A 95 17.94 -3.35 5.15
N PHE A 96 18.05 -2.11 4.67
CA PHE A 96 17.14 -1.56 3.65
C PHE A 96 17.92 -1.17 2.38
N PRO A 97 17.95 -2.02 1.33
CA PRO A 97 18.71 -1.73 0.13
C PRO A 97 18.05 -0.63 -0.69
N THR A 98 18.84 0.32 -1.18
CA THR A 98 18.43 1.35 -2.15
C THR A 98 19.41 1.37 -3.33
N PRO A 99 18.91 1.48 -4.57
CA PRO A 99 19.73 1.32 -5.75
C PRO A 99 20.58 2.57 -6.00
N LYS A 100 21.85 2.36 -6.38
CA LYS A 100 22.75 3.45 -6.82
C LYS A 100 22.61 3.78 -8.29
N LEU A 101 22.35 2.76 -9.11
CA LEU A 101 22.16 2.86 -10.55
C LEU A 101 20.96 2.03 -10.97
N ARG A 102 20.15 2.57 -11.88
CA ARG A 102 19.02 1.86 -12.49
C ARG A 102 19.04 2.16 -13.98
N ARG A 103 18.98 1.12 -14.80
CA ARG A 103 18.95 1.24 -16.25
C ARG A 103 18.27 0.03 -16.85
N VAL A 104 17.31 0.27 -17.73
CA VAL A 104 16.66 -0.77 -18.55
C VAL A 104 16.61 -0.23 -19.95
N GLU A 105 17.18 -0.99 -20.89
CA GLU A 105 17.28 -0.60 -22.28
C GLU A 105 16.92 -1.78 -23.19
N MET A 106 16.23 -1.47 -24.28
CA MET A 106 16.14 -2.34 -25.44
C MET A 106 17.22 -1.88 -26.42
N LEU A 107 18.11 -2.79 -26.81
CA LEU A 107 19.20 -2.48 -27.76
C LEU A 107 18.75 -2.68 -29.21
N GLU A 108 17.93 -3.71 -29.43
CA GLU A 108 17.39 -4.14 -30.72
C GLU A 108 15.94 -4.61 -30.54
N PRO A 109 15.08 -4.58 -31.58
CA PRO A 109 15.37 -4.06 -32.92
C PRO A 109 15.45 -2.52 -32.97
N GLU A 110 14.89 -1.84 -31.97
CA GLU A 110 14.96 -0.40 -31.82
C GLU A 110 15.58 -0.05 -30.47
N ARG A 111 16.37 1.02 -30.46
CA ARG A 111 16.95 1.51 -29.21
C ARG A 111 15.90 2.22 -28.38
N PHE A 112 15.62 1.71 -27.19
CA PHE A 112 14.75 2.35 -26.21
C PHE A 112 15.42 2.35 -24.84
N VAL A 113 15.25 3.44 -24.09
CA VAL A 113 15.75 3.59 -22.72
C VAL A 113 14.57 3.92 -21.82
N ALA A 114 14.28 3.06 -20.85
CA ALA A 114 13.21 3.31 -19.89
C ALA A 114 13.58 4.46 -18.95
N ALA A 115 12.64 5.38 -18.71
CA ALA A 115 12.86 6.53 -17.83
C ALA A 115 13.05 6.12 -16.35
N LEU A 116 12.35 5.07 -15.90
CA LEU A 116 12.38 4.56 -14.52
C LEU A 116 12.09 5.62 -13.45
N ALA A 117 11.27 6.61 -13.78
CA ALA A 117 10.87 7.71 -12.91
C ALA A 117 9.41 8.07 -13.15
N GLU A 118 8.72 8.42 -12.08
CA GLU A 118 7.39 9.03 -12.12
C GLU A 118 7.57 10.55 -12.21
N GLY A 119 6.82 11.20 -13.10
CA GLY A 119 6.82 12.65 -13.22
C GLY A 119 5.82 13.34 -12.29
N PRO A 120 5.94 14.67 -12.11
CA PRO A 120 4.93 15.46 -11.40
C PRO A 120 3.58 15.38 -12.13
N VAL A 121 2.52 15.28 -11.35
CA VAL A 121 1.12 15.26 -11.81
C VAL A 121 0.49 16.64 -11.55
N PRO A 122 -0.12 17.28 -12.57
CA PRO A 122 -0.80 18.55 -12.38
C PRO A 122 -1.90 18.48 -11.31
N GLY A 123 -1.86 19.40 -10.35
CA GLY A 123 -2.81 19.44 -9.23
C GLY A 123 -2.41 18.60 -8.02
N ASP A 124 -1.32 17.82 -8.11
CA ASP A 124 -0.78 17.04 -6.99
C ASP A 124 0.55 17.64 -6.52
N ALA A 125 0.52 18.35 -5.40
CA ALA A 125 1.72 18.94 -4.81
C ALA A 125 2.73 17.89 -4.30
N SER A 126 2.28 16.67 -3.99
CA SER A 126 3.13 15.59 -3.47
C SER A 126 3.94 14.91 -4.58
N SER A 127 3.35 14.78 -5.78
CA SER A 127 4.00 14.14 -6.94
C SER A 127 5.27 14.85 -7.43
N GLY A 128 5.43 16.14 -7.12
CA GLY A 128 6.60 16.93 -7.49
C GLY A 128 7.80 16.80 -6.54
N GLN A 129 7.67 16.06 -5.44
CA GLN A 129 8.70 15.93 -4.41
C GLN A 129 9.76 14.87 -4.77
N LEU A 130 10.36 15.03 -5.95
CA LEU A 130 11.19 14.01 -6.60
C LEU A 130 12.49 13.69 -5.84
N ASP A 131 13.08 14.67 -5.15
CA ASP A 131 14.35 14.51 -4.44
C ASP A 131 14.23 13.59 -3.20
N GLU A 132 13.04 13.50 -2.63
CA GLU A 132 12.73 12.66 -1.47
C GLU A 132 12.06 11.34 -1.87
N GLN A 133 11.65 11.24 -3.13
CA GLN A 133 10.93 10.08 -3.63
C GLN A 133 11.83 8.85 -3.60
N LEU A 134 11.32 7.76 -3.03
CA LEU A 134 11.99 6.47 -3.13
C LEU A 134 12.13 6.12 -4.63
N PRO A 135 13.30 5.69 -5.11
CA PRO A 135 13.45 5.25 -6.49
C PRO A 135 12.42 4.18 -6.88
N VAL A 136 12.04 4.10 -8.16
CA VAL A 136 11.30 2.94 -8.68
C VAL A 136 12.25 1.75 -8.74
N TYR A 137 12.02 0.73 -7.92
CA TYR A 137 12.80 -0.50 -7.85
C TYR A 137 12.07 -1.61 -7.09
N ASN A 138 12.61 -2.82 -7.18
CA ASN A 138 12.22 -3.94 -6.33
C ASN A 138 13.27 -4.11 -5.21
N ALA A 139 12.87 -3.90 -3.96
CA ALA A 139 13.78 -4.03 -2.82
C ALA A 139 14.21 -5.49 -2.63
N TYR A 140 15.48 -5.67 -2.23
CA TYR A 140 16.18 -6.97 -2.13
C TYR A 140 16.43 -7.70 -3.45
N SER A 141 16.26 -7.04 -4.59
CA SER A 141 16.87 -7.49 -5.84
C SER A 141 18.40 -7.42 -5.73
N ILE A 142 19.09 -8.39 -6.35
CA ILE A 142 20.55 -8.41 -6.40
C ILE A 142 21.08 -7.37 -7.40
N ASP A 143 22.33 -6.94 -7.20
CA ASP A 143 23.05 -6.16 -8.21
C ASP A 143 23.36 -7.00 -9.45
N GLY A 144 23.35 -6.38 -10.63
CA GLY A 144 23.71 -7.06 -11.88
C GLY A 144 23.64 -6.14 -13.10
N ASP A 145 24.40 -6.49 -14.13
CA ASP A 145 24.34 -5.93 -15.48
C ASP A 145 24.32 -7.11 -16.47
N VAL A 146 23.17 -7.32 -17.11
CA VAL A 146 22.92 -8.45 -18.00
C VAL A 146 22.27 -7.97 -19.28
N THR A 147 22.60 -8.62 -20.38
CA THR A 147 21.95 -8.41 -21.68
C THR A 147 21.51 -9.77 -22.21
N GLY A 148 20.26 -9.87 -22.64
CA GLY A 148 19.69 -11.10 -23.17
C GLY A 148 18.39 -10.84 -23.90
N GLU A 149 17.92 -11.87 -24.60
CA GLU A 149 16.60 -11.84 -25.24
C GLU A 149 15.50 -11.68 -24.20
N LEU A 150 14.39 -11.05 -24.59
CA LEU A 150 13.22 -10.85 -23.74
C LEU A 150 12.18 -11.94 -23.98
N VAL A 151 11.67 -12.58 -22.92
CA VAL A 151 10.53 -13.49 -22.99
C VAL A 151 9.41 -12.99 -22.10
N PHE A 152 8.21 -12.85 -22.67
CA PHE A 152 7.02 -12.57 -21.89
C PHE A 152 6.52 -13.84 -21.19
N VAL A 153 6.33 -13.76 -19.88
CA VAL A 153 5.98 -14.92 -19.02
C VAL A 153 4.64 -14.74 -18.31
N ASN A 154 3.72 -13.96 -18.89
CA ASN A 154 2.41 -13.66 -18.28
C ASN A 154 2.56 -13.09 -16.85
N TYR A 155 2.03 -13.74 -15.82
CA TYR A 155 2.18 -13.30 -14.43
C TYR A 155 3.46 -13.82 -13.76
N GLY A 156 4.28 -14.62 -14.46
CA GLY A 156 5.52 -15.18 -13.93
C GLY A 156 5.29 -16.13 -12.75
N VAL A 157 4.14 -16.81 -12.69
CA VAL A 157 3.88 -17.88 -11.71
C VAL A 157 4.32 -19.23 -12.27
N PRO A 158 4.52 -20.29 -11.45
CA PRO A 158 5.01 -21.59 -11.93
C PRO A 158 4.25 -22.15 -13.14
N ASP A 159 2.92 -22.01 -13.18
CA ASP A 159 2.08 -22.49 -14.28
C ASP A 159 2.37 -21.79 -15.61
N ASP A 160 2.77 -20.52 -15.59
CA ASP A 160 3.12 -19.77 -16.80
C ASP A 160 4.37 -20.37 -17.47
N TYR A 161 5.36 -20.79 -16.67
CA TYR A 161 6.56 -21.43 -17.19
C TYR A 161 6.28 -22.84 -17.72
N LEU A 162 5.36 -23.59 -17.10
CA LEU A 162 4.91 -24.87 -17.64
C LEU A 162 4.22 -24.71 -19.00
N GLU A 163 3.49 -23.61 -19.20
CA GLU A 163 2.86 -23.31 -20.49
C GLU A 163 3.89 -22.93 -21.57
N LEU A 164 4.95 -22.19 -21.20
CA LEU A 164 6.07 -21.91 -22.11
C LEU A 164 6.81 -23.19 -22.50
N GLU A 165 7.08 -24.08 -21.55
CA GLU A 165 7.73 -25.37 -21.79
C GLU A 165 6.93 -26.24 -22.77
N LYS A 166 5.59 -26.32 -22.63
CA LYS A 166 4.72 -27.04 -23.58
C LYS A 166 4.80 -26.48 -25.00
N ARG A 167 5.12 -25.19 -25.14
CA ARG A 167 5.29 -24.50 -26.43
C ARG A 167 6.73 -24.54 -26.94
N GLY A 168 7.66 -25.16 -26.20
CA GLY A 168 9.07 -25.23 -26.57
C GLY A 168 9.83 -23.91 -26.38
N ILE A 169 9.32 -23.00 -25.54
CA ILE A 169 9.96 -21.71 -25.25
C ILE A 169 10.77 -21.84 -23.97
N SER A 170 12.10 -21.70 -24.06
CA SER A 170 12.99 -21.66 -22.90
C SER A 170 13.27 -20.23 -22.45
N VAL A 171 13.35 -20.02 -21.14
CA VAL A 171 13.78 -18.74 -20.52
C VAL A 171 15.23 -18.76 -20.04
N GLU A 172 15.93 -19.90 -20.18
CA GLU A 172 17.32 -20.05 -19.75
C GLU A 172 18.23 -19.05 -20.49
N GLY A 173 19.00 -18.27 -19.73
CA GLY A 173 19.87 -17.22 -20.28
C GLY A 173 19.12 -15.99 -20.80
N LYS A 174 17.82 -15.85 -20.53
CA LYS A 174 16.97 -14.74 -21.02
C LYS A 174 16.52 -13.81 -19.90
N ILE A 175 16.07 -12.62 -20.27
CA ILE A 175 15.38 -11.70 -19.37
C ILE A 175 13.88 -11.96 -19.51
N VAL A 176 13.17 -12.15 -18.40
CA VAL A 176 11.71 -12.36 -18.43
C VAL A 176 10.97 -11.05 -18.16
N LEU A 177 9.83 -10.86 -18.82
CA LEU A 177 8.87 -9.78 -18.56
C LEU A 177 7.59 -10.38 -17.98
N ALA A 178 7.26 -9.98 -16.75
CA ALA A 178 6.08 -10.45 -16.02
C ALA A 178 5.14 -9.29 -15.65
N ARG A 179 3.83 -9.53 -15.74
CA ARG A 179 2.78 -8.68 -15.17
C ARG A 179 2.84 -8.74 -13.65
N TYR A 180 2.52 -7.65 -12.96
CA TYR A 180 2.70 -7.54 -11.51
C TYR A 180 1.71 -8.40 -10.70
N TYR A 181 0.45 -8.48 -11.11
CA TYR A 181 -0.61 -9.13 -10.33
C TYR A 181 -0.53 -10.68 -10.42
N GLY A 182 -1.60 -11.37 -10.03
CA GLY A 182 -1.74 -12.83 -10.11
C GLY A 182 -1.04 -13.63 -9.00
N SER A 183 -0.07 -13.06 -8.28
CA SER A 183 0.56 -13.67 -7.08
C SER A 183 1.40 -12.64 -6.32
N TRP A 184 1.97 -13.03 -5.19
CA TRP A 184 2.94 -12.21 -4.46
C TRP A 184 4.19 -11.96 -5.32
N ARG A 185 4.61 -10.69 -5.46
CA ARG A 185 5.60 -10.26 -6.46
C ARG A 185 6.93 -11.02 -6.46
N GLY A 186 7.44 -11.41 -5.29
CA GLY A 186 8.76 -12.03 -5.19
C GLY A 186 8.79 -13.46 -5.74
N ILE A 187 7.64 -14.09 -6.03
CA ILE A 187 7.61 -15.35 -6.77
C ILE A 187 8.18 -15.20 -8.18
N LYS A 188 8.01 -14.03 -8.80
CA LYS A 188 8.36 -13.80 -10.20
C LYS A 188 9.88 -13.90 -10.43
N PRO A 189 10.74 -13.13 -9.74
CA PRO A 189 12.18 -13.29 -9.88
C PRO A 189 12.68 -14.64 -9.34
N LYS A 190 12.03 -15.21 -8.32
CA LYS A 190 12.38 -16.52 -7.78
C LYS A 190 12.23 -17.63 -8.83
N VAL A 191 11.04 -17.78 -9.40
CA VAL A 191 10.75 -18.82 -10.40
C VAL A 191 11.53 -18.55 -11.68
N ALA A 192 11.69 -17.28 -12.08
CA ALA A 192 12.54 -16.92 -13.21
C ALA A 192 13.96 -17.46 -13.02
N ALA A 193 14.56 -17.22 -11.85
CA ALA A 193 15.89 -17.71 -11.53
C ALA A 193 15.96 -19.25 -11.46
N GLU A 194 14.96 -19.91 -10.86
CA GLU A 194 14.85 -21.38 -10.83
C GLU A 194 14.75 -22.00 -12.23
N LYS A 195 14.22 -21.25 -13.21
CA LYS A 195 14.14 -21.63 -14.63
C LYS A 195 15.33 -21.16 -15.46
N GLY A 196 16.36 -20.58 -14.84
CA GLY A 196 17.60 -20.18 -15.49
C GLY A 196 17.57 -18.82 -16.18
N ALA A 197 16.52 -18.01 -15.98
CA ALA A 197 16.50 -16.63 -16.46
C ALA A 197 17.57 -15.80 -15.73
N ILE A 198 18.15 -14.83 -16.45
CA ILE A 198 19.23 -13.97 -15.95
C ILE A 198 18.75 -12.59 -15.51
N GLY A 199 17.46 -12.29 -15.72
CA GLY A 199 16.83 -11.04 -15.28
C GLY A 199 15.31 -11.17 -15.27
N CYS A 200 14.65 -10.37 -14.42
CA CYS A 200 13.19 -10.32 -14.32
C CYS A 200 12.73 -8.86 -14.26
N LEU A 201 11.93 -8.46 -15.25
CA LEU A 201 11.24 -7.18 -15.30
C LEU A 201 9.79 -7.39 -14.90
N ILE A 202 9.29 -6.54 -14.01
CA ILE A 202 7.89 -6.56 -13.56
C ILE A 202 7.24 -5.25 -13.97
N TYR A 203 6.09 -5.32 -14.62
CA TYR A 203 5.29 -4.15 -14.99
C TYR A 203 3.83 -4.33 -14.57
N THR A 204 3.12 -3.23 -14.36
CA THR A 204 1.68 -3.25 -14.10
C THR A 204 0.94 -3.17 -15.43
N ASP A 205 0.19 -4.22 -15.77
CA ASP A 205 -0.61 -4.22 -17.00
C ASP A 205 -1.85 -3.33 -16.80
N PRO A 206 -2.19 -2.45 -17.76
CA PRO A 206 -3.40 -1.65 -17.68
C PRO A 206 -4.69 -2.45 -17.54
N GLU A 207 -4.71 -3.72 -17.98
CA GLU A 207 -5.81 -4.66 -17.73
C GLU A 207 -6.00 -4.95 -16.23
N ASP A 208 -4.94 -4.90 -15.42
CA ASP A 208 -5.02 -5.14 -13.98
C ASP A 208 -5.23 -3.84 -13.19
N ASP A 209 -4.50 -2.79 -13.56
CA ASP A 209 -4.51 -1.49 -12.87
C ASP A 209 -4.06 -0.39 -13.83
N GLY A 210 -5.04 0.27 -14.45
CA GLY A 210 -4.84 1.33 -15.43
C GLY A 210 -6.12 1.65 -16.20
N TYR A 211 -5.95 2.19 -17.40
CA TYR A 211 -7.06 2.74 -18.19
C TYR A 211 -8.13 1.72 -18.66
N PHE A 212 -7.89 0.41 -18.55
CA PHE A 212 -8.95 -0.59 -18.80
C PHE A 212 -9.92 -0.71 -17.63
N GLN A 213 -9.51 -0.33 -16.42
CA GLN A 213 -10.33 -0.45 -15.21
C GLN A 213 -11.16 0.82 -14.95
N GLY A 214 -10.70 1.98 -15.43
CA GLY A 214 -11.41 3.25 -15.36
C GLY A 214 -10.49 4.45 -15.55
N ASP A 215 -10.97 5.63 -15.15
CA ASP A 215 -10.19 6.86 -15.23
C ASP A 215 -8.91 6.77 -14.39
N VAL A 216 -7.79 7.16 -15.01
CA VAL A 216 -6.47 7.15 -14.36
C VAL A 216 -6.24 8.45 -13.60
N TYR A 217 -5.35 8.40 -12.60
CA TYR A 217 -4.94 9.56 -11.83
C TYR A 217 -4.40 10.68 -12.76
N PRO A 218 -4.81 11.96 -12.58
CA PRO A 218 -5.61 12.49 -11.46
C PRO A 218 -7.13 12.49 -11.68
N ALA A 219 -7.62 12.08 -12.85
CA ALA A 219 -9.06 12.08 -13.13
C ALA A 219 -9.83 10.96 -12.41
N GLY A 220 -9.15 9.86 -12.07
CA GLY A 220 -9.70 8.76 -11.28
C GLY A 220 -8.65 8.05 -10.43
N GLY A 221 -9.02 6.91 -9.87
CA GLY A 221 -8.20 6.17 -8.90
C GLY A 221 -7.21 5.17 -9.50
N PHE A 222 -7.23 4.94 -10.82
CA PHE A 222 -6.38 3.93 -11.46
C PHE A 222 -5.00 4.47 -11.84
N ARG A 223 -4.03 3.57 -12.02
CA ARG A 223 -2.63 3.92 -12.27
C ARG A 223 -2.42 4.78 -13.54
N PRO A 224 -1.69 5.90 -13.44
CA PRO A 224 -1.28 6.67 -14.62
C PRO A 224 -0.19 5.94 -15.40
N ALA A 225 -0.02 6.27 -16.68
CA ALA A 225 0.90 5.57 -17.60
C ALA A 225 2.38 5.56 -17.15
N GLN A 226 2.82 6.56 -16.38
CA GLN A 226 4.17 6.64 -15.83
C GLN A 226 4.30 6.02 -14.43
N GLY A 227 3.17 5.63 -13.81
CA GLY A 227 3.13 5.08 -12.47
C GLY A 227 3.81 3.72 -12.40
N ALA A 228 4.65 3.51 -11.39
CA ALA A 228 5.37 2.26 -11.23
C ALA A 228 5.30 1.75 -9.78
N GLN A 229 4.95 0.48 -9.64
CA GLN A 229 4.73 -0.12 -8.33
C GLN A 229 6.05 -0.60 -7.71
N ARG A 230 6.47 0.04 -6.62
CA ARG A 230 7.61 -0.40 -5.79
C ARG A 230 7.22 -1.62 -4.94
N GLY A 231 8.19 -2.37 -4.45
CA GLY A 231 7.92 -3.44 -3.47
C GLY A 231 9.12 -4.35 -3.20
N SER A 232 9.05 -5.09 -2.09
CA SER A 232 10.06 -6.10 -1.74
C SER A 232 9.85 -7.39 -2.54
N VAL A 233 10.95 -7.94 -3.07
CA VAL A 233 11.04 -9.27 -3.68
C VAL A 233 11.80 -10.27 -2.78
N ALA A 234 12.08 -9.94 -1.53
CA ALA A 234 12.67 -10.88 -0.56
C ALA A 234 11.79 -12.11 -0.41
N ASP A 235 12.35 -13.32 -0.39
CA ASP A 235 11.61 -14.59 -0.27
C ASP A 235 10.94 -14.74 1.11
N MET A 236 9.84 -14.02 1.33
CA MET A 236 9.11 -13.96 2.61
C MET A 236 8.64 -15.34 3.12
N PRO A 237 8.29 -16.32 2.26
CA PRO A 237 8.05 -17.69 2.71
C PRO A 237 9.25 -18.37 3.37
N LEU A 238 10.49 -17.95 3.07
CA LEU A 238 11.69 -18.45 3.74
C LEU A 238 11.78 -17.87 5.16
N PHE A 239 11.76 -16.54 5.27
CA PHE A 239 11.58 -15.85 6.55
C PHE A 239 11.17 -14.37 6.33
N PRO A 240 10.30 -13.82 7.19
CA PRO A 240 10.02 -12.38 7.23
C PRO A 240 11.03 -11.64 8.13
N GLY A 241 11.09 -10.31 7.99
CA GLY A 241 11.91 -9.44 8.85
C GLY A 241 13.23 -9.01 8.20
N ASP A 242 14.14 -8.50 9.02
CA ASP A 242 15.46 -8.08 8.56
C ASP A 242 16.31 -9.30 8.11
N PRO A 243 16.84 -9.30 6.87
CA PRO A 243 17.67 -10.39 6.36
C PRO A 243 18.93 -10.70 7.17
N LEU A 244 19.42 -9.76 7.97
CA LEU A 244 20.65 -9.94 8.75
C LEU A 244 20.39 -10.51 10.15
N THR A 245 19.14 -10.48 10.64
CA THR A 245 18.79 -10.86 12.01
C THR A 245 17.55 -11.77 12.10
N PRO A 246 17.54 -12.92 11.39
CA PRO A 246 16.37 -13.79 11.36
C PRO A 246 15.99 -14.31 12.75
N GLY A 247 14.77 -13.99 13.19
CA GLY A 247 14.19 -14.45 14.44
C GLY A 247 14.61 -13.66 15.70
N VAL A 248 15.38 -12.58 15.57
CA VAL A 248 15.78 -11.70 16.67
C VAL A 248 15.61 -10.23 16.28
N GLY A 249 15.67 -9.31 17.26
CA GLY A 249 15.62 -7.87 16.97
C GLY A 249 16.93 -7.36 16.37
N ALA A 250 16.83 -6.49 15.36
CA ALA A 250 17.97 -5.82 14.74
C ALA A 250 18.45 -4.63 15.59
N THR A 251 18.98 -4.92 16.78
CA THR A 251 19.43 -3.94 17.78
C THR A 251 20.90 -3.57 17.62
#